data_AF-A0A3A9ASX4-F1
#
_entry.id   AF-A0A3A9ASX4-F1
#
_cell.length_a   1.000
_cell.length_b   1.000
_cell.length_c   1.000
_cell.angle_alpha   90.00
_cell.angle_beta   90.00
_cell.angle_gamma   90.00
#
_symmetry.space_group_name_H-M   'P 1'
#
loop_
_entity.id
_entity.type
_entity.pdbx_description
1 polymer ?
#
loop_
_entity_poly.entity_id
_entity_poly.type
_entity_poly.pdbx_seq_one_letter_code
_entity_poly.pdbx_strand_id
1 'polypeptide(L)'
;MRSTCEIIADVKDGKKVSYEELRMACMVQSFLLFQYQNDVKNLIKGGIVAELTLQGKYSDIKTSSKESGISSDYWNGIKADPVKYLGPAHIPGTQEYEKRYAISKRIYEKVMKDIEK
;
A
#
# COMPACT_ATOMS: atom_id res chain seq x y z
N MET A 1 -0.48 -17.73 -0.13
CA MET A 1 -0.36 -17.26 -1.53
C MET A 1 1.12 -17.03 -1.84
N ARG A 2 1.53 -17.11 -3.12
CA ARG A 2 2.89 -16.72 -3.52
C ARG A 2 3.14 -15.23 -3.22
N SER A 3 4.39 -14.80 -3.24
CA SER A 3 4.71 -13.38 -3.02
C SER A 3 4.18 -12.52 -4.17
N THR A 4 3.89 -11.25 -3.87
CA THR A 4 3.42 -10.29 -4.89
C THR A 4 4.38 -10.22 -6.09
N CYS A 5 5.70 -10.26 -5.87
CA CYS A 5 6.68 -10.21 -6.94
C CYS A 5 6.69 -11.47 -7.81
N GLU A 6 6.51 -12.65 -7.24
CA GLU A 6 6.41 -13.91 -8.01
C GLU A 6 5.16 -13.91 -8.88
N ILE A 7 4.02 -13.46 -8.34
CA ILE A 7 2.76 -13.33 -9.08
C ILE A 7 2.96 -12.41 -10.29
N ILE A 8 3.55 -11.22 -10.08
CA ILE A 8 3.79 -10.24 -11.14
C ILE A 8 4.81 -10.76 -12.16
N ALA A 9 5.87 -11.44 -11.72
CA ALA A 9 6.86 -12.03 -12.61
C ALA A 9 6.20 -13.05 -13.55
N ASP A 10 5.36 -13.94 -13.02
CA ASP A 10 4.66 -14.93 -13.82
C ASP A 10 3.67 -14.29 -14.81
N VAL A 11 2.97 -13.22 -14.42
CA VAL A 11 2.13 -12.45 -15.36
C VAL A 11 2.99 -11.89 -16.51
N LYS A 12 4.16 -11.32 -16.21
CA LYS A 12 5.08 -10.75 -17.21
C LYS A 12 5.66 -11.81 -18.14
N ASP A 13 5.90 -13.01 -17.62
CA ASP A 13 6.38 -14.17 -18.38
C ASP A 13 5.26 -14.84 -19.21
N GLY A 14 4.02 -14.33 -19.17
CA GLY A 14 2.87 -14.92 -19.87
C GLY A 14 2.39 -16.24 -19.26
N LYS A 15 2.79 -16.56 -18.04
CA LYS A 15 2.35 -17.76 -17.31
C LYS A 15 0.95 -17.54 -16.72
N LYS A 16 0.26 -18.65 -16.47
CA LYS A 16 -1.08 -18.63 -15.89
C LYS A 16 -1.03 -18.30 -14.39
N VAL A 17 -1.79 -17.29 -14.00
CA VAL A 17 -2.00 -16.88 -12.61
C VAL A 17 -3.50 -16.95 -12.29
N SER A 18 -3.85 -17.33 -11.07
CA SER A 18 -5.27 -17.37 -10.68
C SER A 18 -5.86 -15.97 -10.56
N TYR A 19 -7.17 -15.84 -10.74
CA TYR A 19 -7.86 -14.55 -10.58
C TYR A 19 -7.60 -13.95 -9.19
N GLU A 20 -7.66 -14.77 -8.14
CA GLU A 20 -7.47 -14.28 -6.76
C GLU A 20 -6.04 -13.81 -6.50
N GLU A 21 -5.02 -14.51 -7.03
CA GLU A 21 -3.63 -14.03 -6.97
C GLU A 21 -3.46 -12.69 -7.68
N LEU A 22 -4.04 -12.54 -8.87
CA LEU A 22 -3.97 -11.30 -9.63
C LEU A 22 -4.69 -10.16 -8.90
N ARG A 23 -5.90 -10.41 -8.39
CA ARG A 23 -6.69 -9.44 -7.60
C ARG A 23 -5.90 -8.94 -6.41
N MET A 24 -5.32 -9.85 -5.64
CA MET A 24 -4.55 -9.52 -4.44
C MET A 24 -3.25 -8.78 -4.76
N ALA A 25 -2.52 -9.21 -5.80
CA ALA A 25 -1.33 -8.49 -6.26
C ALA A 25 -1.66 -7.07 -6.73
N CYS A 26 -2.77 -6.87 -7.47
CA CYS A 26 -3.24 -5.55 -7.88
C CYS A 26 -3.57 -4.65 -6.68
N MET A 27 -4.20 -5.21 -5.63
CA MET A 27 -4.49 -4.45 -4.42
C MET A 27 -3.23 -4.03 -3.67
N VAL A 28 -2.22 -4.91 -3.59
CA VAL A 28 -0.91 -4.54 -3.02
C VAL A 28 -0.28 -3.42 -3.83
N GLN A 29 -0.26 -3.52 -5.16
CA GLN A 29 0.32 -2.47 -6.03
C GLN A 29 -0.41 -1.12 -5.87
N SER A 30 -1.74 -1.14 -5.75
CA SER A 30 -2.53 0.06 -5.47
C SER A 30 -2.15 0.69 -4.12
N PHE A 31 -2.01 -0.12 -3.07
CA PHE A 31 -1.58 0.35 -1.76
C PHE A 31 -0.16 0.92 -1.78
N LEU A 32 0.78 0.26 -2.46
CA LEU A 32 2.16 0.72 -2.60
C LEU A 32 2.24 2.05 -3.36
N LEU A 33 1.42 2.25 -4.39
CA LEU A 33 1.35 3.52 -5.11
C LEU A 33 0.87 4.65 -4.19
N PHE A 34 -0.15 4.39 -3.36
CA PHE A 34 -0.61 5.35 -2.37
C PHE A 34 0.48 5.70 -1.34
N GLN A 35 1.21 4.70 -0.84
CA GLN A 35 2.31 4.93 0.09
C GLN A 35 3.43 5.75 -0.55
N TYR A 36 3.81 5.42 -1.79
CA TYR A 36 4.81 6.17 -2.55
C TYR A 36 4.40 7.65 -2.70
N GLN A 37 3.15 7.92 -3.05
CA GLN A 37 2.65 9.29 -3.18
C GLN A 37 2.70 10.06 -1.85
N ASN A 38 2.38 9.40 -0.72
CA ASN A 38 2.49 10.01 0.61
C ASN A 38 3.94 10.28 1.00
N ASP A 39 4.84 9.33 0.76
CA ASP A 39 6.27 9.49 1.03
C ASP A 39 6.83 10.67 0.23
N VAL A 40 6.58 10.73 -1.08
CA VAL A 40 7.00 11.85 -1.94
C VAL A 40 6.45 13.17 -1.45
N LYS A 41 5.15 13.25 -1.14
CA LYS A 41 4.52 14.47 -0.60
C LYS A 41 5.21 14.94 0.68
N ASN A 42 5.50 14.02 1.60
CA ASN A 42 6.14 14.32 2.87
C ASN A 42 7.59 14.78 2.70
N LEU A 43 8.34 14.12 1.80
CA LEU A 43 9.72 14.46 1.49
C LEU A 43 9.82 15.85 0.83
N ILE A 44 8.92 16.15 -0.13
CA ILE A 44 8.86 17.48 -0.78
C ILE A 44 8.51 18.57 0.24
N LYS A 45 7.60 18.29 1.19
CA LYS A 45 7.23 19.25 2.24
C LYS A 45 8.42 19.62 3.14
N GLY A 46 9.40 18.74 3.31
CA GLY A 46 10.59 18.98 4.09
C GLY A 46 10.35 19.03 5.61
N GLY A 47 11.38 19.48 6.34
CA GLY A 47 11.37 19.64 7.80
C GLY A 47 11.15 18.32 8.55
N ILE A 48 10.55 18.42 9.74
CA ILE A 48 10.37 17.27 10.64
C ILE A 48 9.59 16.11 10.01
N VAL A 49 8.65 16.38 9.10
CA VAL A 49 7.84 15.34 8.45
C VAL A 49 8.70 14.54 7.46
N ALA A 50 9.61 15.20 6.73
CA ALA A 50 10.56 14.52 5.86
C ALA A 50 11.55 13.67 6.67
N GLU A 51 12.06 14.20 7.78
CA GLU A 51 12.95 13.46 8.69
C GLU A 51 12.28 12.20 9.25
N LEU A 52 11.05 12.32 9.74
CA LEU A 52 10.26 11.19 10.23
C LEU A 52 9.96 10.17 9.12
N THR A 53 9.71 10.62 7.89
CA THR A 53 9.50 9.73 6.74
C THR A 53 10.79 8.96 6.42
N LEU A 54 11.94 9.63 6.35
CA LEU A 54 13.23 8.98 6.11
C LEU A 54 13.60 7.99 7.22
N GLN A 55 13.34 8.35 8.48
CA GLN A 55 13.62 7.48 9.62
C GLN A 55 12.65 6.31 9.70
N GLY A 56 11.37 6.50 9.37
CA GLY A 56 10.37 5.45 9.48
C GLY A 56 10.34 4.48 8.30
N LYS A 57 10.69 4.96 7.10
CA LYS A 57 10.47 4.22 5.85
C LYS A 57 11.75 3.84 5.12
N TYR A 58 12.86 4.56 5.35
CA TYR A 58 14.09 4.40 4.58
C TYR A 58 15.34 4.15 5.44
N SER A 59 15.19 3.78 6.72
CA SER A 59 16.32 3.57 7.62
C SER A 59 16.85 2.14 7.66
N ASP A 60 16.03 1.14 7.35
CA ASP A 60 16.42 -0.26 7.42
C ASP A 60 17.08 -0.69 6.11
N ILE A 61 18.40 -0.84 6.12
CA ILE A 61 19.19 -1.25 4.95
C ILE A 61 18.84 -2.64 4.40
N LYS A 62 18.13 -3.49 5.16
CA LYS A 62 17.72 -4.83 4.70
C LYS A 62 16.43 -4.78 3.88
N THR A 63 15.63 -3.76 4.09
CA THR A 63 14.29 -3.64 3.50
C THR A 63 14.07 -2.31 2.78
N SER A 64 15.07 -1.43 2.74
CA SER A 64 14.98 -0.13 2.06
C SER A 64 16.32 0.31 1.47
N SER A 65 16.27 1.27 0.54
CA SER A 65 17.42 2.01 0.01
C SER A 65 17.01 3.46 -0.24
N LYS A 66 17.69 4.39 0.41
CA LYS A 66 17.50 5.82 0.18
C LYS A 66 17.94 6.21 -1.22
N GLU A 67 19.08 5.69 -1.66
CA GLU A 67 19.71 6.01 -2.95
C GLU A 67 18.82 5.58 -4.12
N SER A 68 18.16 4.42 -3.99
CA SER A 68 17.25 3.89 -5.03
C SER A 68 15.80 4.31 -4.82
N GLY A 69 15.48 5.10 -3.79
CA GLY A 69 14.10 5.51 -3.47
C GLY A 69 13.18 4.36 -3.06
N ILE A 70 13.73 3.25 -2.59
CA ILE A 70 12.98 2.05 -2.18
C ILE A 70 12.67 2.15 -0.70
N SER A 71 11.40 2.29 -0.34
CA SER A 71 10.96 2.25 1.06
C SER A 71 10.77 0.82 1.58
N SER A 72 10.81 0.67 2.90
CA SER A 72 10.51 -0.58 3.61
C SER A 72 9.10 -1.08 3.27
N ASP A 73 8.14 -0.18 3.09
CA ASP A 73 6.77 -0.52 2.70
C ASP A 73 6.76 -1.21 1.32
N TYR A 74 7.49 -0.67 0.34
CA TYR A 74 7.60 -1.26 -0.99
C TYR A 74 8.21 -2.65 -0.93
N TRP A 75 9.38 -2.81 -0.31
CA TRP A 75 10.07 -4.09 -0.22
C TRP A 75 9.22 -5.16 0.44
N ASN A 76 8.60 -4.83 1.57
CA ASN A 76 7.74 -5.74 2.30
C ASN A 76 6.50 -6.11 1.48
N GLY A 77 5.91 -5.15 0.76
CA GLY A 77 4.74 -5.40 -0.08
C GLY A 77 5.03 -6.32 -1.26
N ILE A 78 6.16 -6.13 -1.93
CA ILE A 78 6.51 -6.97 -3.09
C ILE A 78 6.95 -8.37 -2.68
N LYS A 79 7.63 -8.55 -1.54
CA LYS A 79 8.17 -9.85 -1.10
C LYS A 79 7.25 -10.70 -0.25
N ALA A 80 6.24 -10.09 0.37
CA ALA A 80 5.32 -10.83 1.22
C ALA A 80 4.19 -11.50 0.43
N ASP A 81 3.53 -12.45 1.09
CA ASP A 81 2.19 -12.90 0.71
C ASP A 81 1.24 -11.68 0.73
N PRO A 82 0.53 -11.39 -0.37
CA PRO A 82 -0.28 -10.18 -0.48
C PRO A 82 -1.45 -10.13 0.51
N VAL A 83 -2.02 -11.28 0.88
CA VAL A 83 -3.08 -11.35 1.90
C VAL A 83 -2.53 -10.96 3.27
N LYS A 84 -1.34 -11.48 3.61
CA LYS A 84 -0.67 -11.16 4.88
C LYS A 84 -0.23 -9.71 4.94
N TYR A 85 0.33 -9.18 3.85
CA TYR A 85 0.81 -7.80 3.80
C TYR A 85 -0.32 -6.79 3.95
N LEU A 86 -1.42 -6.96 3.21
CA LEU A 86 -2.56 -6.06 3.29
C LEU A 86 -3.27 -6.19 4.65
N GLY A 87 -3.39 -7.41 5.16
CA GLY A 87 -4.20 -7.71 6.34
C GLY A 87 -5.69 -7.53 6.08
N PRO A 88 -6.55 -8.04 6.99
CA PRO A 88 -8.00 -8.07 6.75
C PRO A 88 -8.58 -6.68 6.55
N ALA A 89 -8.14 -5.67 7.30
CA ALA A 89 -8.65 -4.29 7.21
C ALA A 89 -8.46 -3.59 5.85
N HIS A 90 -7.70 -4.20 4.93
CA HIS A 90 -7.46 -3.70 3.58
C HIS A 90 -8.01 -4.64 2.49
N ILE A 91 -8.75 -5.70 2.86
CA ILE A 91 -9.31 -6.67 1.94
C ILE A 91 -10.85 -6.55 1.92
N PRO A 92 -11.45 -6.14 0.78
CA PRO A 92 -12.91 -6.06 0.63
C PRO A 92 -13.62 -7.36 0.99
N GLY A 93 -14.77 -7.25 1.65
CA GLY A 93 -15.55 -8.40 2.12
C GLY A 93 -15.12 -8.99 3.46
N THR A 94 -14.04 -8.50 4.08
CA THR A 94 -13.70 -8.85 5.47
C THR A 94 -14.43 -7.95 6.47
N GLN A 95 -14.69 -8.45 7.68
CA GLN A 95 -15.38 -7.68 8.70
C GLN A 95 -14.64 -6.39 9.07
N GLU A 96 -13.31 -6.45 9.13
CA GLU A 96 -12.44 -5.32 9.43
C GLU A 96 -12.47 -4.26 8.34
N TYR A 97 -12.44 -4.68 7.07
CA TYR A 97 -12.56 -3.76 5.94
C TYR A 97 -13.92 -3.07 5.96
N GLU A 98 -15.02 -3.81 6.12
CA GLU A 98 -16.37 -3.23 6.11
C GLU A 98 -16.55 -2.21 7.24
N LYS A 99 -16.03 -2.50 8.45
CA LYS A 99 -16.02 -1.55 9.56
C LYS A 99 -15.25 -0.27 9.22
N ARG A 100 -14.03 -0.42 8.68
CA ARG A 100 -13.19 0.72 8.30
C ARG A 100 -13.81 1.54 7.17
N TYR A 101 -14.35 0.87 6.16
CA TYR A 101 -15.02 1.48 5.03
C TYR A 101 -16.25 2.28 5.49
N ALA A 102 -17.08 1.72 6.37
CA ALA A 102 -18.24 2.42 6.93
C ALA A 102 -17.86 3.71 7.67
N ILE A 103 -16.77 3.69 8.45
CA ILE A 103 -16.27 4.88 9.15
C ILE A 103 -15.78 5.93 8.14
N SER A 104 -14.91 5.54 7.20
CA SER A 104 -14.38 6.44 6.18
C SER A 104 -15.49 7.07 5.34
N LYS A 105 -16.50 6.27 4.96
CA LYS A 105 -17.66 6.72 4.19
C LYS A 105 -18.49 7.76 4.96
N ARG A 106 -18.77 7.52 6.24
CA ARG A 106 -19.52 8.50 7.08
C ARG A 106 -18.77 9.83 7.21
N ILE A 107 -17.45 9.80 7.37
CA ILE A 107 -16.63 11.02 7.43
C ILE A 107 -16.71 11.77 6.11
N TYR A 108 -16.52 11.06 4.99
CA TYR A 108 -16.62 11.65 3.65
C TYR A 108 -17.99 12.29 3.40
N GLU A 109 -19.08 11.56 3.67
CA GLU A 109 -20.45 12.07 3.50
C GLU A 109 -20.73 13.30 4.35
N LYS A 110 -20.18 13.37 5.57
CA LYS A 110 -20.30 14.56 6.43
C LYS A 110 -19.58 15.75 5.81
N VAL A 111 -18.32 15.57 5.38
CA VAL A 111 -17.52 16.64 4.76
C VAL A 111 -18.18 17.17 3.48
N MET A 112 -18.70 16.28 2.63
CA MET A 112 -19.38 16.69 1.39
C MET A 112 -20.64 17.51 1.66
N LYS A 113 -21.45 17.11 2.65
CA LYS A 113 -22.65 17.87 3.06
C LYS A 113 -22.34 19.25 3.60
N ASP A 114 -21.19 19.42 4.25
CA ASP A 114 -20.75 20.71 4.79
C ASP A 114 -20.19 21.63 3.67
N ILE A 115 -19.69 21.07 2.57
CA ILE A 115 -19.22 21.83 1.39
C ILE A 115 -20.40 22.30 0.51
N GLU A 116 -21.50 21.55 0.49
CA GLU A 116 -22.70 21.87 -0.31
C GLU A 116 -23.65 22.89 0.36
N LYS A 117 -23.35 23.34 1.58
CA LYS A 117 -24.12 24.36 2.34
C LYS A 117 -23.46 25.73 2.28
#